data_AF-A0A7X7QCP4-F1
#
_entry.id   AF-A0A7X7QCP4-F1
#
_cell.length_a   1.000
_cell.length_b   1.000
_cell.length_c   1.000
_cell.angle_alpha   90.00
_cell.angle_beta   90.00
_cell.angle_gamma   90.00
#
_symmetry.space_group_name_H-M   'P 1'
#
loop_
_entity.id
_entity.type
_entity.pdbx_description
1 polymer ?
#
loop_
_entity_poly.entity_id
_entity_poly.type
_entity_poly.pdbx_seq_one_letter_code
_entity_poly.pdbx_strand_id
1 'polypeptide(L)'
;MLILNFAHPLTEPQIAKIAALAGQAVDEVRTIPAQLDLEAPFAPQAAALADAAGLSPEAWQTTPLVVALPSLNYATAALLAEMHGRMGYFPPVVRLRPIEGAIPPRFEVAEVLDLQAIRARARTRR
;
A
#
# COMPACT_ATOMS: atom_id res chain seq x y z
N MET A 1 -2.70 -11.06 8.17
CA MET A 1 -2.49 -10.38 6.88
C MET A 1 -1.09 -9.79 6.80
N LEU A 2 -0.57 -9.65 5.58
CA LEU A 2 0.71 -9.01 5.29
C LEU A 2 0.52 -7.50 5.06
N ILE A 3 1.38 -6.66 5.65
CA ILE A 3 1.51 -5.25 5.27
C ILE A 3 2.71 -5.12 4.33
N LEU A 4 2.47 -4.69 3.09
CA LEU A 4 3.53 -4.24 2.18
C LEU A 4 3.74 -2.74 2.40
N ASN A 5 4.85 -2.36 3.02
CA ASN A 5 5.15 -0.97 3.37
C ASN A 5 6.21 -0.37 2.45
N PHE A 6 5.79 0.48 1.53
CA PHE A 6 6.65 1.28 0.65
C PHE A 6 6.85 2.72 1.15
N ALA A 7 6.32 3.03 2.33
CA ALA A 7 6.47 4.32 2.99
C ALA A 7 7.58 4.28 4.07
N HIS A 8 7.63 5.31 4.90
CA HIS A 8 8.45 5.28 6.12
C HIS A 8 8.04 4.13 7.06
N PRO A 9 8.93 3.68 7.96
CA PRO A 9 8.62 2.64 8.92
C PRO A 9 7.33 2.94 9.71
N LEU A 10 6.45 1.94 9.78
CA LEU A 10 5.21 2.04 10.55
C LEU A 10 5.51 1.80 12.03
N THR A 11 4.88 2.59 12.91
CA THR A 11 4.98 2.40 14.36
C THR A 11 4.02 1.31 14.84
N GLU A 12 4.29 0.72 16.01
CA GLU A 12 3.40 -0.30 16.59
C GLU A 12 1.94 0.18 16.73
N PRO A 13 1.64 1.43 17.19
CA PRO A 13 0.28 1.93 17.20
C PRO A 13 -0.37 2.01 15.82
N GLN A 14 0.41 2.34 14.78
CA GLN A 14 -0.09 2.38 13.41
C GLN A 14 -0.42 0.96 12.92
N ILE A 15 0.45 -0.02 13.16
CA ILE A 15 0.23 -1.43 12.79
C ILE A 15 -1.02 -1.96 13.49
N ALA A 16 -1.18 -1.71 14.79
CA ALA A 16 -2.37 -2.10 15.55
C ALA A 16 -3.65 -1.45 15.00
N LYS A 17 -3.58 -0.15 14.63
CA LYS A 17 -4.72 0.55 14.05
C LYS A 17 -5.10 -0.01 12.66
N ILE A 18 -4.11 -0.37 11.85
CA ILE A 18 -4.33 -1.03 10.55
C ILE A 18 -5.02 -2.38 10.74
N ALA A 19 -4.55 -3.22 11.67
CA ALA A 19 -5.17 -4.50 11.99
C ALA A 19 -6.64 -4.34 12.39
N ALA A 20 -6.94 -3.37 13.27
CA ALA A 20 -8.30 -3.10 13.73
C ALA A 20 -9.21 -2.62 12.59
N LEU A 21 -8.72 -1.75 11.70
CA LEU A 21 -9.49 -1.24 10.56
C LEU A 21 -9.73 -2.31 9.49
N ALA A 22 -8.76 -3.21 9.28
CA ALA A 22 -8.88 -4.31 8.33
C ALA A 22 -9.68 -5.50 8.88
N GLY A 23 -9.96 -5.54 10.19
CA GLY A 23 -10.64 -6.66 10.83
C GLY A 23 -9.81 -7.95 10.86
N GLN A 24 -8.49 -7.87 10.68
CA GLN A 24 -7.59 -9.01 10.61
C GLN A 24 -6.24 -8.68 11.28
N ALA A 25 -5.68 -9.65 12.03
CA ALA A 25 -4.37 -9.51 12.64
C ALA A 25 -3.27 -9.34 11.58
N VAL A 26 -2.20 -8.62 11.93
CA VAL A 26 -1.03 -8.43 11.07
C VAL A 26 -0.01 -9.52 11.42
N ASP A 27 0.34 -10.34 10.44
CA ASP A 27 1.30 -11.45 10.61
C ASP A 27 2.73 -10.97 10.34
N GLU A 28 2.87 -10.05 9.38
CA GLU A 28 4.16 -9.54 8.93
C GLU A 28 4.02 -8.11 8.41
N VAL A 29 5.03 -7.28 8.68
CA VAL A 29 5.23 -5.98 8.00
C VAL A 29 6.50 -6.06 7.18
N ARG A 30 6.36 -6.06 5.86
CA ARG A 30 7.49 -6.07 4.93
C ARG A 30 7.77 -4.66 4.44
N THR A 31 8.86 -4.08 4.92
CA THR A 31 9.28 -2.73 4.52
C THR A 31 10.16 -2.81 3.27
N ILE A 32 9.73 -2.15 2.20
CA ILE A 32 10.36 -2.18 0.88
C ILE A 32 10.76 -0.74 0.53
N PRO A 33 12.06 -0.43 0.46
CA PRO A 33 12.51 0.93 0.15
C PRO A 33 12.06 1.37 -1.26
N ALA A 34 11.30 2.47 -1.33
CA ALA A 34 10.90 3.09 -2.59
C ALA A 34 11.91 4.15 -3.07
N GLN A 35 13.18 3.74 -3.20
CA GLN A 35 14.23 4.59 -3.75
C GLN A 35 14.15 4.55 -5.27
N LEU A 36 13.74 5.66 -5.89
CA LEU A 36 13.45 5.75 -7.31
C LEU A 36 14.38 6.75 -7.99
N ASP A 37 14.81 6.41 -9.19
CA ASP A 37 15.47 7.35 -10.09
C ASP A 37 14.40 8.18 -10.81
N LEU A 38 14.40 9.48 -10.55
CA LEU A 38 13.41 10.42 -11.08
C LEU A 38 13.65 10.76 -12.56
N GLU A 39 14.86 10.51 -13.07
CA GLU A 39 15.23 10.76 -14.46
C GLU A 39 14.99 9.54 -15.37
N ALA A 40 14.76 8.36 -14.76
CA ALA A 40 14.47 7.13 -15.47
C ALA A 40 12.95 6.87 -15.61
N PRO A 41 12.52 6.07 -16.61
CA PRO A 41 11.13 5.66 -16.72
C PRO A 41 10.62 4.93 -15.47
N PHE A 42 9.40 5.25 -15.04
CA PHE A 42 8.82 4.72 -13.80
C PHE A 42 8.25 3.30 -13.92
N ALA A 43 7.80 2.88 -15.11
CA ALA A 43 7.15 1.57 -15.26
C ALA A 43 8.07 0.38 -14.91
N PRO A 44 9.35 0.32 -15.38
CA PRO A 44 10.27 -0.73 -14.95
C PRO A 44 10.58 -0.68 -13.45
N GLN A 45 10.65 0.53 -12.86
CA GLN A 45 10.90 0.70 -11.44
C GLN A 45 9.70 0.25 -10.59
N ALA A 46 8.46 0.44 -11.07
CA ALA A 46 7.26 -0.05 -10.42
C ALA A 46 7.18 -1.58 -10.43
N ALA A 47 7.55 -2.22 -11.55
CA ALA A 47 7.69 -3.67 -11.61
C ALA A 47 8.74 -4.17 -10.61
N ALA A 48 9.90 -3.51 -10.53
CA ALA A 48 10.94 -3.83 -9.55
C ALA A 48 10.49 -3.65 -8.09
N LEU A 49 9.69 -2.62 -7.77
CA LEU A 49 9.09 -2.45 -6.45
C LEU A 49 8.12 -3.58 -6.11
N ALA A 50 7.27 -3.99 -7.06
CA ALA A 50 6.39 -5.14 -6.88
C ALA A 50 7.20 -6.43 -6.71
N ASP A 51 8.27 -6.64 -7.49
CA ASP A 51 9.15 -7.80 -7.35
C ASP A 51 9.85 -7.86 -5.99
N ALA A 52 10.26 -6.71 -5.46
CA ALA A 52 10.86 -6.59 -4.13
C ALA A 52 9.91 -6.99 -2.99
N ALA A 53 8.61 -7.11 -3.25
CA ALA A 53 7.68 -7.71 -2.30
C ALA A 53 7.95 -9.21 -2.09
N GLY A 54 8.67 -9.90 -2.98
CA GLY A 54 9.06 -11.30 -2.78
C GLY A 54 7.88 -12.28 -2.78
N LEU A 55 6.74 -11.90 -3.35
CA LEU A 55 5.57 -12.75 -3.46
C LEU A 55 5.61 -13.54 -4.78
N SER A 56 5.33 -14.84 -4.71
CA SER A 56 5.11 -15.67 -5.89
C SER A 56 3.81 -15.25 -6.62
N PRO A 57 3.62 -15.63 -7.89
CA PRO A 57 2.37 -15.38 -8.61
C PRO A 57 1.13 -15.91 -7.87
N GLU A 58 1.24 -17.05 -7.22
CA GLU A 58 0.15 -17.61 -6.39
C GLU A 58 -0.08 -16.76 -5.14
N ALA A 59 0.99 -16.36 -4.44
CA ALA A 59 0.89 -15.57 -3.23
C ALA A 59 0.27 -14.18 -3.49
N TRP A 60 0.54 -13.57 -4.65
CA TRP A 60 -0.12 -12.33 -5.08
C TRP A 60 -1.65 -12.44 -5.15
N GLN A 61 -2.17 -13.62 -5.48
CA GLN A 61 -3.61 -13.84 -5.64
C GLN A 61 -4.29 -14.28 -4.34
N THR A 62 -3.57 -14.97 -3.46
CA THR A 62 -4.16 -15.63 -2.29
C THR A 62 -3.82 -14.97 -0.95
N THR A 63 -2.72 -14.22 -0.86
CA THR A 63 -2.27 -13.62 0.41
C THR A 63 -3.16 -12.44 0.79
N PRO A 64 -3.83 -12.46 1.96
CA PRO A 64 -4.51 -11.27 2.48
C PRO A 64 -3.46 -10.19 2.78
N LEU A 65 -3.53 -9.06 2.08
CA LEU A 65 -2.56 -7.98 2.22
C LEU A 65 -3.19 -6.58 2.20
N VAL A 66 -2.48 -5.63 2.81
CA VAL A 66 -2.74 -4.18 2.72
C VAL A 66 -1.46 -3.45 2.37
N VAL A 67 -1.57 -2.29 1.72
CA VAL A 67 -0.41 -1.58 1.15
C VAL A 67 -0.27 -0.18 1.75
N ALA A 68 0.88 0.12 2.35
CA ALA A 68 1.28 1.50 2.59
C ALA A 68 2.10 1.98 1.39
N LEU A 69 1.57 2.94 0.64
CA LEU A 69 2.08 3.34 -0.67
C LEU A 69 3.33 4.25 -0.57
N PRO A 70 4.15 4.31 -1.64
CA PRO A 70 5.20 5.33 -1.75
C PRO A 70 4.63 6.75 -1.67
N SER A 71 5.36 7.69 -1.08
CA SER A 71 4.90 9.08 -0.98
C SER A 71 4.87 9.82 -2.33
N LEU A 72 5.65 9.37 -3.31
CA LEU A 72 5.65 9.94 -4.66
C LEU A 72 4.43 9.45 -5.44
N ASN A 73 3.58 10.37 -5.89
CA ASN A 73 2.31 10.07 -6.55
C ASN A 73 2.47 9.26 -7.86
N TYR A 74 3.46 9.58 -8.69
CA TYR A 74 3.73 8.86 -9.95
C TYR A 74 4.15 7.41 -9.70
N ALA A 75 4.97 7.19 -8.66
CA ALA A 75 5.37 5.86 -8.21
C ALA A 75 4.16 5.07 -7.71
N THR A 76 3.33 5.69 -6.88
CA THR A 76 2.08 5.10 -6.39
C THR A 76 1.18 4.66 -7.54
N ALA A 77 0.95 5.52 -8.53
CA ALA A 77 0.08 5.21 -9.66
C ALA A 77 0.63 4.03 -10.48
N ALA A 78 1.93 4.03 -10.78
CA ALA A 78 2.58 2.96 -11.53
C ALA A 78 2.56 1.63 -10.76
N LEU A 79 2.88 1.66 -9.46
CA LEU A 79 2.86 0.47 -8.60
C LEU A 79 1.45 -0.11 -8.47
N LEU A 80 0.42 0.72 -8.29
CA LEU A 80 -0.97 0.24 -8.23
C LEU A 80 -1.41 -0.42 -9.54
N ALA A 81 -0.98 0.09 -10.69
CA ALA A 81 -1.26 -0.53 -11.98
C ALA A 81 -0.59 -1.91 -12.10
N GLU A 82 0.67 -2.01 -11.70
CA GLU A 82 1.44 -3.26 -11.68
C GLU A 82 0.80 -4.30 -10.73
N MET A 83 0.53 -3.91 -9.49
CA MET A 83 -0.11 -4.78 -8.49
C MET A 83 -1.49 -5.25 -8.95
N HIS A 84 -2.30 -4.36 -9.53
CA HIS A 84 -3.60 -4.75 -10.08
C HIS A 84 -3.46 -5.80 -11.19
N GLY A 85 -2.42 -5.71 -12.03
CA GLY A 85 -2.11 -6.73 -13.04
C GLY A 85 -1.79 -8.10 -12.44
N ARG A 86 -1.01 -8.13 -11.35
CA ARG A 86 -0.60 -9.36 -10.65
C ARG A 86 -1.72 -9.99 -9.82
N MET A 87 -2.56 -9.16 -9.21
CA MET A 87 -3.59 -9.58 -8.26
C MET A 87 -4.95 -9.81 -8.91
N GLY A 88 -5.24 -9.14 -10.03
CA GLY A 88 -6.57 -9.13 -10.67
C GLY A 88 -7.59 -8.18 -10.00
N TYR A 89 -7.20 -7.47 -8.94
CA TYR A 89 -7.99 -6.47 -8.23
C TYR A 89 -7.08 -5.40 -7.63
N PHE A 90 -7.65 -4.26 -7.21
CA PHE A 90 -6.87 -3.25 -6.50
C PHE A 90 -6.69 -3.63 -5.03
N PRO A 91 -5.46 -3.60 -4.50
CA PRO A 91 -5.24 -3.84 -3.07
C PRO A 91 -5.85 -2.71 -2.23
N PRO A 92 -6.27 -2.99 -0.99
CA PRO A 92 -6.59 -1.95 -0.02
C PRO A 92 -5.33 -1.19 0.40
N VAL A 93 -5.45 0.13 0.58
CA VAL A 93 -4.30 1.01 0.85
C VAL A 93 -4.44 1.79 2.16
N VAL A 94 -3.34 1.88 2.92
CA VAL A 94 -3.29 2.61 4.19
C VAL A 94 -3.16 4.10 3.90
N ARG A 95 -4.06 4.92 4.47
CA ARG A 95 -3.92 6.37 4.46
C ARG A 95 -3.40 6.87 5.80
N LEU A 96 -2.19 7.42 5.78
CA LEU A 96 -1.64 8.16 6.91
C LEU A 96 -2.04 9.64 6.81
N ARG A 97 -2.26 10.29 7.96
CA ARG A 97 -2.44 11.74 8.06
C ARG A 97 -1.63 12.32 9.21
N PRO A 98 -1.18 13.58 9.13
CA PRO A 98 -0.51 14.22 10.25
C PRO A 98 -1.47 14.37 11.44
N ILE A 99 -0.92 14.25 12.66
CA ILE A 99 -1.61 14.61 13.90
C ILE A 99 -1.43 16.11 14.11
N GLU A 100 -2.52 16.86 14.05
CA GLU A 100 -2.51 18.30 14.22
C GLU A 100 -1.95 18.70 15.60
N GLY A 101 -1.06 19.70 15.62
CA GLY A 101 -0.42 20.18 16.84
C GLY A 101 0.63 19.24 17.46
N ALA A 102 0.96 18.10 16.83
CA ALA A 102 1.99 17.21 17.34
C ALA A 102 3.40 17.81 17.14
N ILE A 103 4.15 17.91 18.25
CA ILE A 103 5.56 18.29 18.26
C ILE A 103 6.35 17.19 19.00
N PRO A 104 7.28 16.46 18.35
CA PRO A 104 7.61 16.54 16.91
C PRO A 104 6.45 16.04 16.00
N PRO A 105 6.52 16.31 14.68
CA PRO A 105 5.54 15.82 13.72
C PRO A 105 5.32 14.32 13.82
N ARG A 106 4.04 13.93 13.91
CA ARG A 106 3.62 12.52 13.96
C ARG A 106 2.47 12.28 13.00
N PHE A 107 2.33 11.03 12.57
CA PHE A 107 1.26 10.60 11.68
C PHE A 107 0.46 9.48 12.33
N GLU A 108 -0.84 9.45 12.02
CA GLU A 108 -1.75 8.38 12.42
C GLU A 108 -2.41 7.74 11.20
N VAL A 109 -2.89 6.52 11.36
CA VAL A 109 -3.66 5.80 10.35
C VAL A 109 -5.09 6.34 10.37
N ALA A 110 -5.44 7.08 9.31
CA ALA A 110 -6.75 7.67 9.16
C ALA A 110 -7.79 6.63 8.71
N GLU A 111 -7.42 5.79 7.75
CA GLU A 111 -8.30 4.80 7.14
C GLU A 111 -7.49 3.74 6.36
N VAL A 112 -8.16 2.63 6.04
CA VAL A 112 -7.74 1.66 5.03
C VAL A 112 -8.72 1.77 3.87
N LEU A 113 -8.26 2.34 2.75
CA LEU A 113 -9.07 2.62 1.56
C LEU A 113 -9.26 1.34 0.74
N ASP A 114 -10.51 0.92 0.58
CA ASP A 114 -10.86 -0.18 -0.34
C ASP A 114 -10.98 0.35 -1.78
N LEU A 115 -9.84 0.35 -2.49
CA LEU A 115 -9.75 0.77 -3.89
C LEU A 115 -10.63 -0.07 -4.82
N GLN A 116 -10.79 -1.37 -4.53
CA GLN A 116 -11.62 -2.24 -5.35
C GLN A 116 -13.10 -1.91 -5.18
N ALA A 117 -13.57 -1.63 -3.97
CA ALA A 117 -14.94 -1.15 -3.74
C ALA A 117 -15.18 0.22 -4.38
N ILE A 118 -14.21 1.14 -4.33
CA ILE A 118 -14.29 2.43 -5.04
C ILE A 118 -14.51 2.19 -6.55
N ARG A 119 -13.71 1.32 -7.17
CA ARG A 119 -13.87 0.93 -8.58
C ARG A 119 -15.22 0.28 -8.86
N ALA A 120 -15.68 -0.62 -8.00
CA ALA A 120 -16.97 -1.30 -8.17
C ALA A 120 -18.13 -0.28 -8.14
N ARG A 121 -18.16 0.63 -7.17
CA ARG A 121 -19.15 1.72 -7.09
C ARG A 121 -19.05 2.71 -8.25
N ALA A 122 -17.84 2.93 -8.80
CA ALA A 122 -17.69 3.76 -9.99
C ALA A 122 -18.34 3.13 -11.24
N ARG A 123 -18.37 1.80 -11.35
CA ARG A 123 -19.00 1.12 -12.49
C ARG A 123 -20.52 1.24 -12.53
N THR A 124 -21.17 1.39 -11.39
CA THR A 124 -22.64 1.50 -11.32
C THR A 124 -23.15 2.89 -11.75
N ARG A 125 -22.25 3.85 -11.99
CA ARG A 125 -22.56 5.24 -12.38
C ARG A 125 -22.28 5.53 -13.86
N ARG A 126 -21.98 4.49 -14.64
CA ARG A 126 -21.71 4.59 -16.08
C ARG A 126 -22.99 4.59 -16.89
#